data_AF-A0A445KQJ2-F1
#
_entry.id   AF-A0A445KQJ2-F1
#
_cell.length_a   1.000
_cell.length_b   1.000
_cell.length_c   1.000
_cell.angle_alpha   90.00
_cell.angle_beta   90.00
_cell.angle_gamma   90.00
#
_symmetry.space_group_name_H-M   'P 1'
#
loop_
_entity.id
_entity.type
_entity.pdbx_description
1 polymer ?
#
loop_
_entity_poly.entity_id
_entity_poly.type
_entity_poly.pdbx_seq_one_letter_code
_entity_poly.pdbx_strand_id
1 'polypeptide(L)'
;MHLLKFPRSPSSFGNAFFLVGHHVLDIRVFRKNQRCFRASISCSAVRNGSIEQLSDARLIYSVAPSMGHNQESHPESHFRVPAIVNALEEMQLTSKFRGPEVIELQHFEPASVDDIASVHARAYVSGLEKVMDQAVEKGLIFLDGSGPTYATATTFQESIVAAGAGLALVDSVVACSKIKGDAPTGFALIRPPGHHAVPQGPMGFCIFGNVAIAARYSQRVHGLKRVFIIDFDVHHGNGTNDAFYDDPDVFFLSFHQVSY
;
A
#
# COMPACT_ATOMS: atom_id res chain seq x y z
N MET A 1 15.51 -10.11 -14.03
CA MET A 1 15.53 -8.88 -13.20
C MET A 1 16.31 -7.79 -13.95
N HIS A 2 15.66 -7.07 -14.85
CA HIS A 2 16.20 -5.87 -15.50
C HIS A 2 15.34 -4.68 -15.07
N LEU A 3 15.91 -3.74 -14.31
CA LEU A 3 15.28 -2.43 -14.08
C LEU A 3 15.29 -1.64 -15.40
N LEU A 4 14.12 -1.48 -16.00
CA LEU A 4 13.94 -0.62 -17.17
C LEU A 4 14.08 0.85 -16.75
N LYS A 5 15.15 1.49 -17.22
CA LYS A 5 15.39 2.94 -17.09
C LYS A 5 14.78 3.61 -18.32
N PHE A 6 13.59 4.19 -18.20
CA PHE A 6 12.91 4.90 -19.30
C PHE A 6 13.37 6.38 -19.42
N PRO A 7 13.28 6.99 -20.62
CA PRO A 7 14.17 8.07 -21.05
C PRO A 7 13.79 9.45 -20.51
N ARG A 8 14.75 10.38 -20.66
CA ARG A 8 14.67 11.70 -20.07
C ARG A 8 13.79 12.67 -20.90
N SER A 9 12.55 12.97 -20.49
CA SER A 9 11.81 14.18 -20.95
C SER A 9 12.07 15.46 -20.09
N PRO A 10 11.99 16.67 -20.67
CA PRO A 10 12.25 17.92 -19.96
C PRO A 10 10.94 18.51 -19.39
N SER A 11 10.46 18.00 -18.25
CA SER A 11 9.45 18.74 -17.46
C SER A 11 9.49 18.36 -15.98
N SER A 12 9.26 19.36 -15.13
CA SER A 12 9.60 19.43 -13.70
C SER A 12 8.61 18.71 -12.75
N PHE A 13 8.18 17.50 -13.07
CA PHE A 13 7.11 16.84 -12.32
C PHE A 13 7.60 15.57 -11.62
N GLY A 14 7.43 15.51 -10.29
CA GLY A 14 7.75 14.31 -9.49
C GLY A 14 6.88 13.12 -9.89
N ASN A 15 7.49 11.93 -9.92
CA ASN A 15 6.81 10.67 -10.26
C ASN A 15 6.88 9.71 -9.06
N ALA A 16 5.82 8.94 -8.83
CA ALA A 16 5.85 7.77 -7.95
C ALA A 16 5.84 6.46 -8.74
N PHE A 17 6.42 5.44 -8.13
CA PHE A 17 6.47 4.09 -8.63
C PHE A 17 6.04 3.15 -7.49
N PHE A 18 5.07 2.29 -7.79
CA PHE A 18 4.54 1.29 -6.89
C PHE A 18 4.73 -0.10 -7.50
N LEU A 19 5.22 -1.06 -6.72
CA LEU A 19 5.30 -2.47 -7.12
C LEU A 19 4.37 -3.30 -6.23
N VAL A 20 3.54 -4.16 -6.81
CA VAL A 20 2.47 -4.89 -6.12
C VAL A 20 2.60 -6.38 -6.35
N GLY A 21 2.56 -7.15 -5.28
CA GLY A 21 2.23 -8.58 -5.29
C GLY A 21 1.28 -8.91 -4.15
N HIS A 22 0.84 -10.17 -4.05
CA HIS A 22 -0.24 -10.67 -3.17
C HIS A 22 -0.32 -9.98 -1.79
N HIS A 23 0.80 -9.58 -1.14
CA HIS A 23 0.81 -8.91 0.18
C HIS A 23 1.85 -7.80 0.34
N VAL A 24 2.34 -7.29 -0.79
CA VAL A 24 3.53 -6.43 -0.81
C VAL A 24 3.26 -5.19 -1.63
N LEU A 25 3.59 -4.04 -1.05
CA LEU A 25 3.64 -2.75 -1.74
C LEU A 25 5.05 -2.16 -1.62
N ASP A 26 5.79 -2.07 -2.72
CA ASP A 26 7.04 -1.30 -2.82
C ASP A 26 6.72 0.13 -3.27
N ILE A 27 7.37 1.15 -2.68
CA ILE A 27 7.17 2.56 -3.03
C ILE A 27 8.51 3.22 -3.33
N ARG A 28 8.62 3.86 -4.50
CA ARG A 28 9.76 4.70 -4.89
C ARG A 28 9.31 6.03 -5.50
N VAL A 29 10.07 7.08 -5.24
CA VAL A 29 9.84 8.41 -5.83
C VAL A 29 11.05 8.82 -6.65
N PHE A 30 10.84 9.16 -7.92
CA PHE A 30 11.91 9.57 -8.84
C PHE A 30 11.87 11.08 -9.06
N ARG A 31 13.03 11.74 -8.85
CA ARG A 31 13.26 13.14 -9.21
C ARG A 31 14.24 13.27 -10.36
N LYS A 32 14.01 14.26 -11.22
CA LYS A 32 15.04 14.84 -12.07
C LYS A 32 15.42 16.20 -11.53
N ASN A 33 16.73 16.47 -11.50
CA ASN A 33 17.39 17.73 -11.14
C ASN A 33 16.46 18.94 -11.08
N GLN A 34 16.26 19.53 -9.90
CA GLN A 34 16.19 20.98 -9.74
C GLN A 34 16.30 21.49 -8.29
N ARG A 35 16.66 22.78 -8.21
CA ARG A 35 17.00 23.59 -7.03
C ARG A 35 15.86 23.65 -6.00
N CYS A 36 16.28 23.65 -4.75
CA CYS A 36 15.45 23.64 -3.55
C CYS A 36 14.59 24.90 -3.44
N PHE A 37 13.27 24.76 -3.55
CA PHE A 37 12.32 25.73 -3.02
C PHE A 37 11.77 25.18 -1.70
N ARG A 38 12.02 25.89 -0.60
CA ARG A 38 11.47 25.59 0.72
C ARG A 38 9.98 25.95 0.73
N ALA A 39 9.12 24.94 0.58
CA ALA A 39 7.74 25.00 1.01
C ALA A 39 7.61 24.15 2.28
N SER A 40 7.32 24.79 3.40
CA SER A 40 7.05 24.14 4.69
C SER A 40 5.65 23.52 4.63
N ILE A 41 5.58 22.26 4.20
CA ILE A 41 4.39 21.43 4.41
C ILE A 41 4.61 20.68 5.72
N SER A 42 3.73 20.92 6.68
CA SER A 42 3.70 20.21 7.96
C SER A 42 3.37 18.74 7.69
N CYS A 43 4.39 17.88 7.74
CA CYS A 43 4.26 16.43 7.66
C CYS A 43 3.99 15.93 9.09
N SER A 44 2.73 15.77 9.46
CA SER A 44 2.32 15.32 10.80
C SER A 44 2.62 13.84 11.09
N ALA A 45 3.13 13.09 10.11
CA ALA A 45 3.25 11.63 10.18
C ALA A 45 4.63 11.09 10.62
N VAL A 46 5.62 11.91 10.90
CA VAL A 46 6.95 11.41 11.32
C VAL A 46 7.10 11.52 12.84
N ARG A 47 6.51 10.57 13.58
CA ARG A 47 6.75 10.40 15.03
C ARG A 47 7.84 9.37 15.36
N ASN A 48 8.32 8.62 14.38
CA ASN A 48 9.44 7.68 14.54
C ASN A 48 10.69 8.21 13.82
N GLY A 49 11.50 8.92 14.60
CA GLY A 49 12.78 9.49 14.19
C GLY A 49 12.68 10.84 13.50
N SER A 50 13.75 11.63 13.53
CA SER A 50 13.79 12.83 12.68
C SER A 50 13.77 12.39 11.21
N ILE A 51 13.23 13.21 10.31
CA ILE A 51 13.27 12.91 8.85
C ILE A 51 14.72 12.67 8.38
N GLU A 52 15.70 13.24 9.09
CA GLU A 52 17.13 13.00 8.90
C GLU A 52 17.51 11.54 9.20
N GLN A 53 17.00 10.92 10.27
CA GLN A 53 17.22 9.49 10.56
C GLN A 53 16.62 8.57 9.49
N LEU A 54 15.46 8.92 8.93
CA LEU A 54 14.86 8.18 7.81
C LEU A 54 15.65 8.37 6.51
N SER A 55 16.35 9.50 6.38
CA SER A 55 17.13 9.82 5.19
C SER A 55 18.43 9.04 5.08
N ASP A 56 18.86 8.28 6.08
CA ASP A 56 20.01 7.36 5.93
C ASP A 56 19.57 5.94 5.51
N ALA A 57 18.28 5.64 5.61
CA ALA A 57 17.75 4.34 5.23
C ALA A 57 17.86 4.07 3.73
N ARG A 58 18.02 2.79 3.41
CA ARG A 58 17.86 2.23 2.06
C ARG A 58 16.48 1.59 1.90
N LEU A 59 15.96 1.00 2.98
CA LEU A 59 14.64 0.40 3.07
C LEU A 59 13.90 0.91 4.30
N ILE A 60 12.66 1.34 4.12
CA ILE A 60 11.70 1.59 5.19
C ILE A 60 10.56 0.60 5.00
N TYR A 61 10.21 -0.17 6.03
CA TYR A 61 9.10 -1.11 5.95
C TYR A 61 8.08 -0.92 7.06
N SER A 62 6.85 -1.33 6.81
CA SER A 62 5.75 -1.34 7.79
C SER A 62 5.08 -2.70 7.77
N VAL A 63 4.62 -3.16 8.93
CA VAL A 63 3.97 -4.48 9.07
C VAL A 63 2.55 -4.30 9.60
N ALA A 64 1.56 -4.76 8.85
CA ALA A 64 0.15 -4.83 9.26
C ALA A 64 -0.36 -6.26 9.03
N PRO A 65 -0.17 -7.16 10.01
CA PRO A 65 -0.36 -8.58 9.78
C PRO A 65 -1.83 -9.01 9.80
N SER A 66 -2.74 -8.21 10.35
CA SER A 66 -4.21 -8.43 10.39
C SER A 66 -4.62 -9.78 10.97
N MET A 67 -4.34 -9.96 12.27
CA MET A 67 -4.46 -11.25 12.96
C MET A 67 -5.91 -11.68 13.20
N GLY A 68 -6.86 -10.74 13.27
CA GLY A 68 -8.28 -11.02 13.47
C GLY A 68 -9.07 -11.26 12.18
N HIS A 69 -8.56 -10.83 11.03
CA HIS A 69 -9.06 -11.19 9.71
C HIS A 69 -8.56 -12.59 9.40
N ASN A 70 -9.25 -13.57 9.97
CA ASN A 70 -8.89 -14.97 9.87
C ASN A 70 -10.09 -15.84 9.53
N GLN A 71 -9.87 -16.75 8.59
CA GLN A 71 -10.73 -17.89 8.35
C GLN A 71 -9.86 -19.14 8.44
N GLU A 72 -10.28 -20.10 9.26
CA GLU A 72 -9.54 -21.35 9.42
C GLU A 72 -9.43 -22.10 8.09
N SER A 73 -8.25 -22.65 7.81
CA SER A 73 -7.93 -23.38 6.57
C SER A 73 -8.06 -22.59 5.25
N HIS A 74 -8.28 -21.28 5.30
CA HIS A 74 -8.35 -20.43 4.12
C HIS A 74 -6.93 -20.08 3.60
N PRO A 75 -6.68 -20.04 2.26
CA PRO A 75 -5.35 -19.74 1.72
C PRO A 75 -4.87 -18.30 2.00
N GLU A 76 -5.79 -17.34 2.06
CA GLU A 76 -5.54 -16.02 2.63
C GLU A 76 -5.69 -16.14 4.16
N SER A 77 -4.56 -16.30 4.86
CA SER A 77 -4.49 -16.63 6.29
C SER A 77 -3.57 -15.67 7.06
N HIS A 78 -3.90 -15.46 8.33
CA HIS A 78 -3.14 -14.61 9.26
C HIS A 78 -1.70 -15.08 9.52
N PHE A 79 -1.35 -16.32 9.18
CA PHE A 79 0.03 -16.81 9.28
C PHE A 79 0.97 -16.25 8.21
N ARG A 80 0.42 -15.71 7.11
CA ARG A 80 1.20 -15.30 5.95
C ARG A 80 2.23 -14.20 6.23
N VAL A 81 1.80 -13.10 6.85
CA VAL A 81 2.70 -11.97 7.15
C VAL A 81 3.71 -12.34 8.23
N PRO A 82 3.31 -12.96 9.37
CA PRO A 82 4.27 -13.46 10.36
C PRO A 82 5.30 -14.43 9.77
N ALA A 83 4.92 -15.33 8.86
CA ALA A 83 5.87 -16.24 8.21
C ALA A 83 6.94 -15.49 7.42
N ILE A 84 6.56 -14.43 6.69
CA ILE A 84 7.51 -13.58 5.95
C ILE A 84 8.42 -12.83 6.93
N VAL A 85 7.87 -12.21 7.97
CA VAL A 85 8.65 -11.45 8.97
C VAL A 85 9.64 -12.36 9.70
N ASN A 86 9.21 -13.56 10.11
CA ASN A 86 10.08 -14.54 10.75
C ASN A 86 11.22 -14.97 9.81
N ALA A 87 10.92 -15.28 8.54
CA ALA A 87 11.95 -15.64 7.56
C ALA A 87 12.95 -14.48 7.34
N LEU A 88 12.47 -13.23 7.28
CA LEU A 88 13.33 -12.05 7.18
C LEU A 88 14.20 -11.89 8.43
N GLU A 89 13.68 -12.17 9.62
CA GLU A 89 14.43 -12.11 10.87
C GLU A 89 15.51 -13.20 10.94
N GLU A 90 15.18 -14.44 10.56
CA GLU A 90 16.11 -15.57 10.48
C GLU A 90 17.26 -15.30 9.49
N MET A 91 16.95 -14.65 8.36
CA MET A 91 17.94 -14.19 7.38
C MET A 91 18.69 -12.93 7.80
N GLN A 92 18.42 -12.42 9.01
CA GLN A 92 19.00 -11.19 9.56
C GLN A 92 18.76 -9.98 8.65
N LEU A 93 17.61 -9.88 7.98
CA LEU A 93 17.24 -8.81 7.04
C LEU A 93 16.37 -7.71 7.67
N THR A 94 16.01 -7.84 8.95
CA THR A 94 15.19 -6.85 9.67
C THR A 94 16.02 -5.70 10.26
N SER A 95 15.33 -4.66 10.72
CA SER A 95 15.92 -3.48 11.36
C SER A 95 16.82 -3.83 12.56
N LYS A 96 16.49 -4.91 13.28
CA LYS A 96 17.27 -5.48 14.39
C LYS A 96 18.73 -5.82 14.02
N PHE A 97 18.98 -6.23 12.77
CA PHE A 97 20.30 -6.70 12.33
C PHE A 97 20.98 -5.79 11.31
N ARG A 98 20.21 -4.97 10.59
CA ARG A 98 20.72 -4.13 9.49
C ARG A 98 20.97 -2.68 9.88
N GLY A 99 20.76 -2.32 11.15
CA GLY A 99 21.06 -0.99 11.66
C GLY A 99 20.30 0.11 10.89
N PRO A 100 20.93 1.26 10.58
CA PRO A 100 20.24 2.40 9.96
C PRO A 100 19.86 2.15 8.49
N GLU A 101 20.38 1.12 7.83
CA GLU A 101 20.05 0.84 6.42
C GLU A 101 18.61 0.33 6.23
N VAL A 102 18.02 -0.29 7.27
CA VAL A 102 16.67 -0.85 7.25
C VAL A 102 15.90 -0.37 8.47
N ILE A 103 14.82 0.37 8.24
CA ILE A 103 13.99 0.94 9.32
C ILE A 103 12.60 0.35 9.26
N GLU A 104 12.07 -0.03 10.43
CA GLU A 104 10.67 -0.40 10.59
C GLU A 104 9.85 0.79 11.12
N LEU A 105 8.74 1.09 10.45
CA LEU A 105 7.73 2.01 10.95
C LEU A 105 6.86 1.28 11.99
N GLN A 106 7.22 1.41 13.26
CA GLN A 106 6.49 0.81 14.38
C GLN A 106 5.11 1.46 14.64
N HIS A 107 4.93 2.71 14.19
CA HIS A 107 3.71 3.48 14.43
C HIS A 107 3.28 4.20 13.15
N PHE A 108 2.03 4.01 12.78
CA PHE A 108 1.37 4.68 11.67
C PHE A 108 -0.14 4.74 11.96
N GLU A 109 -0.79 5.77 11.43
CA GLU A 109 -2.23 5.92 11.59
C GLU A 109 -2.98 5.04 10.58
N PRO A 110 -4.15 4.48 10.95
CA PRO A 110 -5.06 3.89 9.98
C PRO A 110 -5.44 4.92 8.90
N ALA A 111 -5.72 4.45 7.68
CA ALA A 111 -6.24 5.30 6.62
C ALA A 111 -7.59 5.90 7.03
N SER A 112 -7.80 7.18 6.73
CA SER A 112 -9.09 7.84 6.97
C SER A 112 -10.13 7.34 5.97
N VAL A 113 -11.42 7.49 6.32
CA VAL A 113 -12.52 7.20 5.40
C VAL A 113 -12.38 7.99 4.09
N ASP A 114 -11.85 9.22 4.14
CA ASP A 114 -11.62 10.03 2.94
C ASP A 114 -10.46 9.52 2.08
N ASP A 115 -9.45 8.87 2.69
CA ASP A 115 -8.41 8.17 1.93
C ASP A 115 -9.00 6.98 1.18
N ILE A 116 -9.81 6.15 1.86
CA ILE A 116 -10.48 5.01 1.24
C ILE A 116 -11.46 5.47 0.15
N ALA A 117 -12.25 6.51 0.44
CA ALA A 117 -13.25 7.07 -0.47
C ALA A 117 -12.66 7.82 -1.68
N SER A 118 -11.33 7.95 -1.77
CA SER A 118 -10.66 8.45 -2.98
C SER A 118 -10.62 7.41 -4.11
N VAL A 119 -10.90 6.14 -3.78
CA VAL A 119 -10.97 5.01 -4.73
C VAL A 119 -12.33 4.32 -4.65
N HIS A 120 -12.84 4.14 -3.44
CA HIS A 120 -14.05 3.36 -3.18
C HIS A 120 -15.28 4.27 -3.01
N ALA A 121 -16.44 3.81 -3.46
CA ALA A 121 -17.68 4.53 -3.21
C ALA A 121 -17.95 4.60 -1.70
N ARG A 122 -18.33 5.78 -1.19
CA ARG A 122 -18.65 5.97 0.24
C ARG A 122 -19.75 4.99 0.71
N ALA A 123 -20.71 4.67 -0.16
CA ALA A 123 -21.76 3.70 0.13
C ALA A 123 -21.18 2.30 0.41
N TYR A 124 -20.15 1.88 -0.34
CA TYR A 124 -19.45 0.62 -0.08
C TYR A 124 -18.74 0.68 1.27
N VAL A 125 -17.96 1.74 1.54
CA VAL A 125 -17.22 1.88 2.82
C VAL A 125 -18.17 1.83 4.03
N SER A 126 -19.24 2.62 4.02
CA SER A 126 -20.23 2.62 5.09
C SER A 126 -21.05 1.33 5.16
N GLY A 127 -21.28 0.66 4.03
CA GLY A 127 -21.95 -0.64 3.99
C GLY A 127 -21.10 -1.72 4.66
N LEU A 128 -19.80 -1.76 4.34
CA LEU A 128 -18.87 -2.72 4.92
C LEU A 128 -18.75 -2.55 6.44
N GLU A 129 -18.61 -1.31 6.92
CA GLU A 129 -18.57 -1.00 8.36
C GLU A 129 -19.80 -1.58 9.09
N LYS A 130 -21.00 -1.34 8.56
CA LYS A 130 -22.25 -1.88 9.12
C LYS A 130 -22.35 -3.41 9.06
N VAL A 131 -21.84 -4.04 8.01
CA VAL A 131 -21.81 -5.51 7.92
C VAL A 131 -20.86 -6.07 8.98
N MET A 132 -19.77 -5.37 9.31
CA MET A 132 -18.84 -5.81 10.34
C MET A 132 -19.43 -5.71 11.75
N ASP A 133 -20.25 -4.70 12.03
CA ASP A 133 -21.02 -4.63 13.27
C ASP A 133 -21.91 -5.89 13.45
N GLN A 134 -22.47 -6.42 12.35
CA GLN A 134 -23.26 -7.64 12.38
C GLN A 134 -22.40 -8.92 12.46
N ALA A 135 -21.16 -8.87 11.98
CA ALA A 135 -20.21 -9.98 12.06
C ALA A 135 -19.79 -10.28 13.51
N VAL A 136 -19.86 -9.28 14.40
CA VAL A 136 -19.65 -9.48 15.85
C VAL A 136 -20.60 -10.54 16.40
N GLU A 137 -21.85 -10.59 15.92
CA GLU A 137 -22.87 -11.54 16.37
C GLU A 137 -22.83 -12.87 15.61
N LYS A 138 -22.47 -12.83 14.32
CA LYS A 138 -22.59 -13.99 13.40
C LYS A 138 -21.26 -14.72 13.12
N GLY A 139 -20.12 -14.16 13.55
CA GLY A 139 -18.80 -14.70 13.25
C GLY A 139 -18.36 -14.42 11.81
N LEU A 140 -18.06 -15.48 11.06
CA LEU A 140 -17.57 -15.38 9.67
C LEU A 140 -18.72 -15.00 8.72
N ILE A 141 -18.51 -13.99 7.88
CA ILE A 141 -19.44 -13.57 6.83
C ILE A 141 -18.74 -13.68 5.48
N PHE A 142 -19.41 -14.28 4.49
CA PHE A 142 -18.98 -14.16 3.09
C PHE A 142 -19.54 -12.86 2.52
N LEU A 143 -18.66 -12.00 2.01
CA LEU A 143 -19.07 -10.78 1.34
C LEU A 143 -19.46 -11.14 -0.09
N ASP A 144 -20.76 -11.04 -0.38
CA ASP A 144 -21.28 -11.25 -1.72
C ASP A 144 -20.70 -10.20 -2.69
N GLY A 145 -20.13 -10.69 -3.79
CA GLY A 145 -19.40 -9.91 -4.79
C GLY A 145 -18.87 -10.83 -5.91
N SER A 146 -18.00 -10.31 -6.77
CA SER A 146 -17.46 -11.02 -7.95
C SER A 146 -16.40 -12.08 -7.63
N GLY A 147 -16.18 -12.47 -6.37
CA GLY A 147 -15.26 -13.54 -5.98
C GLY A 147 -15.33 -13.89 -4.48
N PRO A 148 -14.65 -14.97 -4.04
CA PRO A 148 -14.68 -15.41 -2.65
C PRO A 148 -13.92 -14.41 -1.78
N THR A 149 -14.63 -13.61 -0.98
CA THR A 149 -14.04 -12.75 0.04
C THR A 149 -14.75 -13.00 1.36
N TYR A 150 -14.00 -13.41 2.38
CA TYR A 150 -14.53 -13.58 3.72
C TYR A 150 -14.34 -12.31 4.54
N ALA A 151 -15.09 -12.20 5.61
CA ALA A 151 -14.96 -11.15 6.60
C ALA A 151 -15.24 -11.69 8.01
N THR A 152 -14.58 -11.06 8.96
CA THR A 152 -14.69 -11.26 10.41
C THR A 152 -14.97 -9.90 11.06
N ALA A 153 -15.34 -9.90 12.34
CA ALA A 153 -15.61 -8.67 13.09
C ALA A 153 -14.48 -7.61 13.04
N THR A 154 -13.22 -8.00 12.82
CA THR A 154 -12.08 -7.06 12.76
C THR A 154 -11.74 -6.60 11.33
N THR A 155 -12.39 -7.13 10.31
CA THR A 155 -11.97 -6.97 8.91
C THR A 155 -11.92 -5.52 8.46
N PHE A 156 -12.93 -4.71 8.83
CA PHE A 156 -12.93 -3.29 8.47
C PHE A 156 -11.75 -2.56 9.12
N GLN A 157 -11.59 -2.69 10.44
CA GLN A 157 -10.52 -2.03 11.20
C GLN A 157 -9.13 -2.46 10.71
N GLU A 158 -8.93 -3.75 10.44
CA GLU A 158 -7.66 -4.25 9.95
C GLU A 158 -7.37 -3.83 8.50
N SER A 159 -8.41 -3.68 7.67
CA SER A 159 -8.25 -3.18 6.29
C SER A 159 -7.85 -1.70 6.25
N ILE A 160 -8.39 -0.85 7.13
CA ILE A 160 -7.95 0.56 7.20
C ILE A 160 -6.53 0.69 7.76
N VAL A 161 -6.11 -0.20 8.66
CA VAL A 161 -4.72 -0.29 9.15
C VAL A 161 -3.78 -0.70 8.01
N ALA A 162 -4.16 -1.69 7.19
CA ALA A 162 -3.40 -2.14 6.03
C ALA A 162 -3.17 -1.00 5.02
N ALA A 163 -4.22 -0.25 4.70
CA ALA A 163 -4.12 0.92 3.84
C ALA A 163 -3.24 2.02 4.47
N GLY A 164 -3.42 2.30 5.76
CA GLY A 164 -2.66 3.31 6.52
C GLY A 164 -1.15 3.03 6.55
N ALA A 165 -0.75 1.77 6.69
CA ALA A 165 0.64 1.34 6.59
C ALA A 165 1.28 1.76 5.24
N GLY A 166 0.54 1.58 4.14
CA GLY A 166 0.97 2.05 2.82
C GLY A 166 1.08 3.57 2.72
N LEU A 167 0.14 4.31 3.32
CA LEU A 167 0.15 5.78 3.33
C LEU A 167 1.36 6.33 4.09
N ALA A 168 1.69 5.75 5.25
CA ALA A 168 2.84 6.15 6.04
C ALA A 168 4.18 5.93 5.31
N LEU A 169 4.26 4.88 4.50
CA LEU A 169 5.42 4.65 3.62
C LEU A 169 5.48 5.67 2.48
N VAL A 170 4.35 6.05 1.87
CA VAL A 170 4.31 7.14 0.88
C VAL A 170 4.85 8.43 1.51
N ASP A 171 4.35 8.80 2.69
CA ASP A 171 4.81 9.99 3.42
C ASP A 171 6.32 9.94 3.67
N SER A 172 6.81 8.82 4.19
CA SER A 172 8.22 8.63 4.55
C SER A 172 9.15 8.71 3.33
N VAL A 173 8.81 7.99 2.25
CA VAL A 173 9.60 7.98 1.01
C VAL A 173 9.58 9.36 0.34
N VAL A 174 8.41 10.00 0.26
CA VAL A 174 8.30 11.35 -0.32
C VAL A 174 9.09 12.37 0.51
N ALA A 175 8.98 12.34 1.85
CA ALA A 175 9.72 13.22 2.73
C ALA A 175 11.24 13.05 2.54
N CYS A 176 11.74 11.81 2.51
CA CYS A 176 13.16 11.53 2.27
C CYS A 176 13.62 12.00 0.89
N SER A 177 12.79 11.82 -0.16
CA SER A 177 13.09 12.28 -1.52
C SER A 177 13.22 13.81 -1.64
N LYS A 178 12.65 14.56 -0.68
CA LYS A 178 12.77 16.02 -0.61
C LYS A 178 14.15 16.45 -0.09
N ILE A 179 14.79 15.62 0.74
CA ILE A 179 16.09 15.89 1.36
C ILE A 179 17.24 15.37 0.48
N LYS A 180 17.18 14.10 0.08
CA LYS A 180 18.23 13.44 -0.72
C LYS A 180 17.70 12.96 -2.07
N GLY A 181 18.56 12.95 -3.07
CA GLY A 181 18.22 12.48 -4.42
C GLY A 181 17.99 10.97 -4.51
N ASP A 182 18.55 10.19 -3.58
CA ASP A 182 18.43 8.73 -3.51
C ASP A 182 17.51 8.34 -2.35
N ALA A 183 16.20 8.48 -2.55
CA ALA A 183 15.19 8.17 -1.54
C ALA A 183 15.20 6.67 -1.18
N PRO A 184 14.92 6.30 0.08
CA PRO A 184 14.74 4.91 0.46
C PRO A 184 13.59 4.27 -0.32
N THR A 185 13.65 2.95 -0.41
CA THR A 185 12.55 2.11 -0.87
C THR A 185 11.57 1.91 0.28
N GLY A 186 10.27 2.10 0.05
CA GLY A 186 9.21 1.73 1.00
C GLY A 186 8.77 0.29 0.78
N PHE A 187 8.42 -0.47 1.81
CA PHE A 187 7.95 -1.85 1.69
C PHE A 187 6.85 -2.19 2.71
N ALA A 188 5.61 -2.34 2.27
CA ALA A 188 4.49 -2.66 3.14
C ALA A 188 4.24 -4.19 3.16
N LEU A 189 4.37 -4.81 4.34
CA LEU A 189 3.98 -6.20 4.59
C LEU A 189 2.59 -6.21 5.22
N ILE A 190 1.56 -6.27 4.37
CA ILE A 190 0.19 -5.95 4.79
C ILE A 190 -0.82 -7.03 4.38
N ARG A 191 -1.86 -7.13 5.20
CA ARG A 191 -3.10 -7.88 4.94
C ARG A 191 -4.29 -7.06 5.45
N PRO A 192 -5.50 -7.23 4.93
CA PRO A 192 -5.88 -8.02 3.74
C PRO A 192 -5.24 -7.46 2.45
N PRO A 193 -5.18 -8.25 1.36
CA PRO A 193 -4.69 -7.78 0.06
C PRO A 193 -5.61 -6.72 -0.55
N GLY A 194 -5.21 -6.11 -1.67
CA GLY A 194 -5.96 -4.97 -2.24
C GLY A 194 -6.21 -4.96 -3.74
N HIS A 195 -5.37 -5.57 -4.57
CA HIS A 195 -5.36 -5.28 -6.02
C HIS A 195 -6.62 -5.72 -6.80
N HIS A 196 -7.46 -6.60 -6.24
CA HIS A 196 -8.75 -7.00 -6.80
C HIS A 196 -9.94 -6.14 -6.35
N ALA A 197 -9.81 -5.37 -5.25
CA ALA A 197 -10.92 -4.60 -4.71
C ALA A 197 -11.32 -3.49 -5.69
N VAL A 198 -12.49 -3.66 -6.30
CA VAL A 198 -13.07 -2.72 -7.27
C VAL A 198 -13.68 -1.52 -6.54
N PRO A 199 -13.87 -0.36 -7.20
CA PRO A 199 -14.43 0.84 -6.56
C PRO A 199 -15.75 0.63 -5.80
N GLN A 200 -16.54 -0.37 -6.18
CA GLN A 200 -17.86 -0.63 -5.62
C GLN A 200 -17.90 -1.79 -4.60
N GLY A 201 -16.80 -2.50 -4.36
CA GLY A 201 -16.86 -3.66 -3.48
C GLY A 201 -15.60 -4.53 -3.38
N PRO A 202 -15.66 -5.54 -2.49
CA PRO A 202 -14.57 -6.47 -2.28
C PRO A 202 -14.54 -7.54 -3.38
N MET A 203 -13.36 -8.11 -3.63
CA MET A 203 -13.19 -9.22 -4.58
C MET A 203 -11.85 -9.92 -4.33
N GLY A 204 -11.78 -11.24 -4.55
CA GLY A 204 -10.50 -11.98 -4.53
C GLY A 204 -9.71 -11.77 -3.23
N PHE A 205 -10.37 -11.92 -2.09
CA PHE A 205 -9.84 -11.65 -0.74
C PHE A 205 -9.49 -10.18 -0.44
N CYS A 206 -9.62 -9.29 -1.42
CA CYS A 206 -9.29 -7.89 -1.26
C CYS A 206 -10.50 -7.10 -0.75
N ILE A 207 -10.29 -6.32 0.32
CA ILE A 207 -11.32 -5.48 0.94
C ILE A 207 -11.24 -4.05 0.41
N PHE A 208 -10.07 -3.42 0.57
CA PHE A 208 -9.78 -2.10 0.03
C PHE A 208 -8.56 -2.15 -0.88
N GLY A 209 -8.61 -1.35 -1.94
CA GLY A 209 -7.55 -1.23 -2.94
C GLY A 209 -6.32 -0.51 -2.39
N ASN A 210 -5.54 -1.15 -1.53
CA ASN A 210 -4.40 -0.55 -0.80
C ASN A 210 -3.48 0.28 -1.70
N VAL A 211 -3.12 -0.26 -2.87
CA VAL A 211 -2.22 0.41 -3.83
C VAL A 211 -2.90 1.56 -4.56
N ALA A 212 -4.16 1.38 -4.95
CA ALA A 212 -4.93 2.44 -5.56
C ALA A 212 -5.11 3.62 -4.59
N ILE A 213 -5.36 3.32 -3.31
CA ILE A 213 -5.48 4.33 -2.25
C ILE A 213 -4.14 5.04 -2.05
N ALA A 214 -3.02 4.31 -1.99
CA ALA A 214 -1.68 4.90 -1.89
C ALA A 214 -1.34 5.79 -3.09
N ALA A 215 -1.71 5.39 -4.31
CA ALA A 215 -1.54 6.19 -5.52
C ALA A 215 -2.35 7.49 -5.45
N ARG A 216 -3.65 7.43 -5.15
CA ARG A 216 -4.53 8.60 -4.98
C ARG A 216 -4.05 9.52 -3.85
N TYR A 217 -3.62 8.94 -2.73
CA TYR A 217 -3.04 9.69 -1.62
C TYR A 217 -1.77 10.43 -2.05
N SER A 218 -0.88 9.78 -2.80
CA SER A 218 0.35 10.41 -3.29
C SER A 218 0.07 11.60 -4.22
N GLN A 219 -0.97 11.51 -5.05
CA GLN A 219 -1.41 12.62 -5.91
C GLN A 219 -2.02 13.75 -5.06
N ARG A 220 -2.97 13.43 -4.17
CA ARG A 220 -3.74 14.40 -3.37
C ARG A 220 -2.88 15.13 -2.33
N VAL A 221 -2.08 14.40 -1.57
CA VAL A 221 -1.34 14.91 -0.41
C VAL A 221 0.04 15.43 -0.80
N HIS A 222 0.72 14.77 -1.73
CA HIS A 222 2.09 15.12 -2.12
C HIS A 222 2.20 15.80 -3.49
N GLY A 223 1.08 15.95 -4.22
CA GLY A 223 1.05 16.61 -5.53
C GLY A 223 1.82 15.85 -6.61
N LEU A 224 2.05 14.54 -6.43
CA LEU A 224 2.71 13.73 -7.46
C LEU A 224 1.77 13.61 -8.65
N LYS A 225 2.23 14.05 -9.82
CA LYS A 225 1.34 14.12 -10.99
C LYS A 225 1.17 12.79 -11.67
N ARG A 226 2.22 11.97 -11.70
CA ARG A 226 2.21 10.69 -12.39
C ARG A 226 2.60 9.56 -11.48
N VAL A 227 1.85 8.48 -11.57
CA VAL A 227 2.07 7.26 -10.81
C VAL A 227 2.23 6.10 -11.78
N PHE A 228 3.26 5.29 -11.59
CA PHE A 228 3.41 4.02 -12.29
C PHE A 228 3.23 2.87 -11.30
N ILE A 229 2.23 2.02 -11.54
CA ILE A 229 1.95 0.82 -10.77
C ILE A 229 2.35 -0.39 -11.62
N ILE A 230 3.26 -1.22 -11.10
CA ILE A 230 3.56 -2.54 -11.64
C ILE A 230 2.96 -3.59 -10.71
N ASP A 231 2.07 -4.40 -11.24
CA ASP A 231 1.51 -5.56 -10.58
C ASP A 231 2.15 -6.82 -11.16
N PHE A 232 2.90 -7.52 -10.31
CA PHE A 232 3.56 -8.78 -10.64
C PHE A 232 2.86 -9.98 -9.97
N ASP A 233 1.69 -9.75 -9.36
CA ASP A 233 0.86 -10.82 -8.85
C ASP A 233 0.46 -11.81 -9.95
N VAL A 234 0.31 -13.09 -9.59
CA VAL A 234 -0.11 -14.10 -10.57
C VAL A 234 -1.53 -13.85 -11.10
N HIS A 235 -2.37 -13.14 -10.35
CA HIS A 235 -3.71 -12.74 -10.77
C HIS A 235 -3.74 -11.32 -11.32
N HIS A 236 -4.68 -11.06 -12.23
CA HIS A 236 -4.92 -9.71 -12.72
C HIS A 236 -5.46 -8.83 -11.59
N GLY A 237 -4.76 -7.74 -11.26
CA GLY A 237 -5.24 -6.68 -10.36
C GLY A 237 -6.37 -5.84 -10.96
N ASN A 238 -7.51 -6.47 -11.27
CA ASN A 238 -8.65 -5.84 -11.92
C ASN A 238 -9.23 -4.67 -11.13
N GLY A 239 -9.20 -4.71 -9.80
CA GLY A 239 -9.64 -3.58 -8.97
C GLY A 239 -8.76 -2.34 -9.16
N THR A 240 -7.44 -2.55 -9.31
CA THR A 240 -6.49 -1.48 -9.63
C THR A 240 -6.66 -0.98 -11.06
N ASN A 241 -6.87 -1.88 -12.02
CA ASN A 241 -7.22 -1.52 -13.40
C ASN A 241 -8.46 -0.61 -13.42
N ASP A 242 -9.55 -1.03 -12.79
CA ASP A 242 -10.84 -0.33 -12.83
C ASP A 242 -10.76 1.03 -12.14
N ALA A 243 -9.95 1.16 -11.08
CA ALA A 243 -9.74 2.43 -10.37
C ALA A 243 -9.06 3.51 -11.22
N PHE A 244 -8.31 3.12 -12.26
CA PHE A 244 -7.48 4.03 -13.06
C PHE A 244 -7.67 3.90 -14.58
N TYR A 245 -8.66 3.15 -15.04
CA TYR A 245 -8.84 2.83 -16.47
C TYR A 245 -8.88 4.09 -17.36
N ASP A 246 -9.60 5.12 -16.90
CA ASP A 246 -9.74 6.40 -17.61
C ASP A 246 -8.78 7.50 -17.10
N ASP A 247 -7.82 7.15 -16.23
CA ASP A 247 -6.90 8.10 -15.60
C ASP A 247 -5.54 8.15 -16.34
N PRO A 248 -5.25 9.20 -17.13
CA PRO A 248 -4.00 9.29 -17.89
C PRO A 248 -2.76 9.55 -17.00
N ASP A 249 -2.96 9.92 -15.74
CA ASP A 249 -1.90 10.23 -14.79
C ASP A 249 -1.44 8.98 -14.01
N VAL A 250 -2.12 7.85 -14.16
CA VAL A 250 -1.72 6.57 -13.54
C VAL A 250 -1.53 5.50 -14.61
N PHE A 251 -0.28 5.08 -14.80
CA PHE A 251 0.02 3.95 -15.68
C PHE A 251 0.00 2.65 -14.87
N PHE A 252 -0.84 1.69 -15.26
CA PHE A 252 -0.95 0.38 -14.65
C PHE A 252 -0.42 -0.70 -15.61
N LEU A 253 0.52 -1.52 -15.13
CA LEU A 253 1.07 -2.66 -15.84
C LEU A 253 0.90 -3.90 -14.98
N SER A 254 0.16 -4.91 -15.46
CA SER A 254 -0.01 -6.18 -14.77
C SER A 254 0.52 -7.34 -15.61
N PHE A 255 1.29 -8.23 -14.98
CA PHE A 255 1.65 -9.53 -15.53
C PHE A 255 0.85 -10.59 -14.78
N HIS A 256 0.02 -11.38 -15.45
CA HIS A 256 -0.83 -12.36 -14.77
C HIS A 256 -1.02 -13.63 -15.61
N GLN A 257 -1.31 -14.73 -14.92
CA GLN A 257 -1.66 -15.99 -15.56
C GLN A 257 -3.05 -15.87 -16.19
N VAL A 258 -3.15 -16.26 -17.47
CA VAL A 258 -4.42 -16.40 -18.18
C VAL A 258 -4.60 -17.87 -18.55
N SER A 259 -5.74 -18.45 -18.18
CA SER A 259 -6.12 -19.79 -18.61
C SER A 259 -6.62 -19.72 -20.05
N TYR A 260 -6.00 -20.48 -20.94
CA TYR A 260 -6.46 -20.70 -22.32
C TYR A 260 -7.15 -22.05 -22.45
#